data_AF-E0S544-F1
#
_entry.id   AF-E0S544-F1
#
_cell.length_a   1.000
_cell.length_b   1.000
_cell.length_c   1.000
_cell.angle_alpha   90.00
_cell.angle_beta   90.00
_cell.angle_gamma   90.00
#
_symmetry.space_group_name_H-M   'P 1'
#
loop_
_entity.id
_entity.type
_entity.pdbx_description
1 polymer ?
#
loop_
_entity_poly.entity_id
_entity_poly.type
_entity_poly.pdbx_seq_one_letter_code
_entity_poly.pdbx_strand_id
1 'polypeptide(L)' 'MCRYCEDHDEYYEGCMIATSIDLGLAGEINMWVLIEPESKQLAVHVLHRGTAKQLEFRRGINYCPMCGRNLINVTE' A
#
# COMPACT_ATOMS: atom_id res chain seq x y z
N MET A 1 10.24 -18.09 -7.31
CA MET A 1 9.26 -17.18 -6.65
C MET A 1 8.55 -17.80 -5.45
N CYS A 2 8.38 -17.13 -4.30
CA CYS A 2 8.60 -15.70 -3.96
C CYS A 2 9.64 -15.55 -2.82
N ARG A 3 10.61 -14.65 -2.71
CA ARG A 3 11.22 -13.59 -3.56
C ARG A 3 10.31 -12.48 -4.10
N TYR A 4 9.20 -12.23 -3.39
CA TYR A 4 8.14 -11.27 -3.71
C TYR A 4 7.83 -11.05 -5.21
N CYS A 5 7.74 -12.18 -5.91
CA CYS A 5 7.47 -12.31 -7.34
C CYS A 5 8.57 -11.87 -8.32
N GLU A 6 9.88 -12.03 -8.03
CA GLU A 6 11.09 -11.98 -8.91
C GLU A 6 11.27 -10.91 -10.03
N ASP A 7 10.26 -10.22 -10.58
CA ASP A 7 10.32 -9.26 -11.71
C ASP A 7 9.09 -8.32 -11.74
N HIS A 8 8.82 -7.56 -10.67
CA HIS A 8 7.67 -6.64 -10.67
C HIS A 8 8.00 -5.27 -10.06
N ASP A 9 9.04 -4.60 -10.56
CA ASP A 9 9.35 -3.20 -10.22
C ASP A 9 8.12 -2.28 -10.41
N GLU A 10 7.30 -2.56 -11.43
CA GLU A 10 6.10 -1.78 -11.75
C GLU A 10 5.04 -1.75 -10.63
N TYR A 11 4.96 -2.79 -9.78
CA TYR A 11 4.04 -2.84 -8.64
C TYR A 11 4.70 -2.38 -7.33
N TYR A 12 6.02 -2.18 -7.32
CA TYR A 12 6.76 -1.55 -6.22
C TYR A 12 6.86 -0.04 -6.39
N GLU A 13 6.86 0.44 -7.62
CA GLU A 13 6.76 1.85 -7.96
C GLU A 13 5.29 2.32 -8.02
N GLY A 14 4.35 1.40 -8.29
CA GLY A 14 2.92 1.66 -8.42
C GLY A 14 2.09 1.39 -7.15
N CYS A 15 1.01 2.15 -6.97
CA CYS A 15 0.02 1.88 -5.93
C CYS A 15 -0.84 0.65 -6.26
N MET A 16 -1.04 -0.27 -5.30
CA MET A 16 -1.95 -1.41 -5.42
C MET A 16 -3.40 -0.97 -5.68
N ILE A 17 -3.80 0.05 -4.93
CA ILE A 17 -5.11 0.67 -5.01
C ILE A 17 -4.86 2.16 -4.94
N ALA A 18 -5.40 2.91 -5.89
CA ALA A 18 -5.55 4.35 -5.78
C ALA A 18 -7.02 4.70 -6.03
N THR A 19 -7.54 5.58 -5.20
CA THR A 19 -8.90 6.12 -5.36
C THR A 19 -8.90 7.58 -4.96
N SER A 20 -9.78 8.34 -5.59
CA SER A 20 -10.08 9.70 -5.17
C SER A 20 -11.55 9.82 -4.78
N ILE A 21 -11.78 10.60 -3.74
CA ILE A 21 -13.10 10.91 -3.21
C ILE A 21 -13.26 12.42 -3.31
N ASP A 22 -14.21 12.85 -4.13
CA ASP A 22 -14.61 14.25 -4.23
C ASP A 22 -15.50 14.62 -3.02
N LEU A 23 -15.12 15.67 -2.29
CA LEU A 23 -15.86 16.23 -1.16
C LEU A 23 -16.57 17.55 -1.53
N GLY A 24 -16.63 17.90 -2.82
CA GLY A 24 -17.20 19.15 -3.31
C GLY A 24 -16.40 20.36 -2.86
N LEU A 25 -17.04 21.32 -2.18
CA LEU A 25 -16.39 22.55 -1.71
C LEU A 25 -15.26 22.29 -0.69
N ALA A 26 -15.27 21.15 -0.02
CA ALA A 26 -14.21 20.76 0.91
C ALA A 26 -12.95 20.22 0.18
N GLY A 27 -12.99 20.03 -1.13
CA GLY A 27 -11.86 19.57 -1.94
C GLY A 27 -11.89 18.07 -2.19
N GLU A 28 -10.72 17.46 -2.37
CA GLU A 28 -10.56 16.07 -2.79
C GLU A 28 -9.69 15.30 -1.80
N ILE A 29 -10.10 14.08 -1.45
CA ILE A 29 -9.27 13.11 -0.74
C ILE A 29 -8.70 12.12 -1.75
N ASN A 30 -7.37 12.02 -1.82
CA ASN A 30 -6.70 10.96 -2.54
C ASN A 30 -6.23 9.91 -1.55
N MET A 31 -6.53 8.64 -1.83
CA MET A 31 -6.09 7.52 -1.02
C MET A 31 -5.34 6.53 -1.90
N TRP A 32 -4.19 6.07 -1.43
CA TRP A 32 -3.48 4.99 -2.12
C TRP A 32 -2.83 4.02 -1.14
N VAL A 33 -2.70 2.78 -1.58
CA VAL A 33 -2.08 1.69 -0.82
C VAL A 33 -0.81 1.26 -1.52
N LEU A 34 0.29 1.22 -0.77
CA LEU A 34 1.59 0.73 -1.19
C LEU A 34 1.93 -0.55 -0.43
N ILE A 35 2.63 -1.46 -1.09
CA ILE A 35 3.29 -2.59 -0.44
C ILE A 35 4.74 -2.21 -0.22
N GLU A 36 5.21 -2.27 1.02
CA GLU A 36 6.62 -2.19 1.36
C GLU A 36 7.19 -3.62 1.55
N PRO A 37 7.84 -4.20 0.53
CA PRO A 37 8.30 -5.59 0.57
C PRO A 37 9.44 -5.80 1.57
N GLU A 38 10.33 -4.83 1.71
CA GLU A 38 11.50 -4.90 2.58
C GLU A 38 11.08 -4.98 4.06
N SER A 39 10.15 -4.11 4.46
CA SER A 39 9.62 -4.05 5.82
C SER A 39 8.48 -5.05 6.06
N LYS A 40 7.98 -5.72 5.00
CA LYS A 40 6.79 -6.58 5.01
C LYS A 40 5.57 -5.82 5.54
N GLN A 41 5.32 -4.62 5.03
CA GLN A 41 4.22 -3.77 5.47
C GLN A 41 3.33 -3.37 4.30
N LEU A 42 2.08 -3.07 4.62
CA LEU A 42 1.20 -2.25 3.78
C LEU A 42 1.17 -0.84 4.36
N ALA A 43 1.36 0.15 3.50
CA ALA A 43 1.20 1.55 3.83
C ALA A 43 -0.04 2.11 3.12
N VAL A 44 -0.94 2.72 3.89
CA VAL A 44 -2.10 3.45 3.37
C VAL A 44 -1.82 4.92 3.54
N HIS A 45 -1.83 5.65 2.43
CA HIS A 45 -1.66 7.08 2.40
C HIS A 45 -3.00 7.75 2.12
N VAL A 46 -3.28 8.83 2.84
CA VAL A 46 -4.47 9.66 2.66
C VAL A 46 -4.02 11.11 2.54
N LEU A 47 -4.28 11.73 1.40
CA LEU A 47 -3.98 13.13 1.12
C LEU A 47 -5.26 13.92 0.93
N HIS A 48 -5.51 14.89 1.79
CA HIS A 48 -6.58 15.87 1.61
C HIS A 48 -6.04 17.07 0.82
N ARG A 49 -6.33 17.13 -0.49
CA ARG A 49 -5.78 18.18 -1.38
C ARG A 49 -6.19 19.59 -0.98
N GLY A 50 -7.41 19.78 -0.46
CA GLY A 50 -7.88 21.09 -0.02
C GLY A 50 -7.13 21.68 1.18
N THR A 51 -6.44 20.86 1.98
CA THR A 51 -5.73 21.29 3.19
C THR A 51 -4.24 20.93 3.17
N ALA A 52 -3.78 20.26 2.11
CA ALA A 52 -2.45 19.64 2.01
C ALA A 52 -2.11 18.68 3.17
N LYS A 53 -3.10 18.22 3.94
CA LYS A 53 -2.88 17.30 5.06
C LYS A 53 -2.67 15.88 4.53
N GLN A 54 -1.55 15.27 4.92
CA GLN A 54 -1.25 13.87 4.63
C GLN A 54 -1.27 13.04 5.91
N LEU A 55 -1.88 11.86 5.84
CA LEU A 55 -1.85 10.83 6.87
C LEU A 55 -1.31 9.54 6.27
N GLU A 56 -0.59 8.78 7.10
CA GLU A 56 -0.01 7.50 6.72
C GLU A 56 -0.31 6.47 7.81
N PHE A 57 -0.78 5.30 7.40
CA PHE A 57 -1.05 4.17 8.28
C PHE A 57 -0.29 2.95 7.78
N ARG A 58 0.50 2.32 8.65
CA ARG A 58 1.28 1.14 8.32
C ARG A 58 0.75 -0.09 9.05
N ARG A 59 0.72 -1.24 8.37
CA ARG A 59 0.37 -2.52 8.98
C ARG A 59 1.27 -3.63 8.45
N GLY A 60 1.87 -4.39 9.36
CA GLY A 60 2.62 -5.60 9.00
C GLY A 60 1.74 -6.64 8.33
N ILE A 61 2.28 -7.31 7.32
CA ILE A 61 1.62 -8.39 6.57
C ILE A 61 2.37 -9.71 6.72
N ASN A 62 1.60 -10.78 6.84
CA ASN A 62 2.10 -12.15 6.93
C ASN A 62 1.89 -12.96 5.65
N TYR A 63 1.37 -12.34 4.59
CA TYR A 63 1.12 -12.94 3.28
C TYR A 63 1.52 -11.97 2.17
N CYS A 64 1.89 -12.49 1.00
CA CYS A 64 2.19 -11.71 -0.19
C CYS A 64 0.88 -11.18 -0.79
N PRO A 65 0.67 -9.85 -0.90
CA PRO A 65 -0.60 -9.31 -1.41
C PRO A 65 -0.86 -9.63 -2.88
N MET A 66 0.19 -9.98 -3.64
CA MET A 66 0.11 -10.29 -5.08
C MET A 66 -0.25 -11.76 -5.36
N CYS A 67 0.33 -12.70 -4.61
CA CYS A 67 0.16 -14.15 -4.87
C CYS A 67 -0.49 -14.93 -3.74
N GLY A 68 -0.83 -14.29 -2.62
CA GLY A 68 -1.50 -14.90 -1.48
C GLY A 68 -0.67 -15.88 -0.65
N ARG A 69 0.60 -16.13 -1.01
CA ARG A 69 1.48 -17.03 -0.25
C ARG A 69 1.87 -16.43 1.10
N ASN A 70 1.96 -17.26 2.13
CA ASN A 70 2.45 -16.85 3.45
C ASN A 70 3.92 -16.39 3.36
N LEU A 71 4.20 -15.24 3.98
CA LEU A 71 5.54 -14.63 4.11
C LEU A 71 6.27 -15.09 5.37
N ILE A 72 5.60 -15.90 6.19
CA ILE A 72 6.14 -16.48 7.41
C ILE A 72 6.25 -17.99 7.22
N ASN A 73 7.49 -18.48 7.14
CA ASN A 73 7.80 -19.76 7.76
C ASN A 73 7.84 -19.47 9.26
N VAL A 74 6.73 -19.71 9.96
CA VAL A 74 6.72 -19.63 11.43
C VAL A 74 7.41 -20.91 11.90
N THR A 75 8.71 -20.86 12.14
CA THR A 75 9.28 -21.76 13.15
C THR A 75 8.87 -21.18 14.50
N GLU A 76 7.99 -21.90 15.20
CA GLU A 76 7.77 -21.74 16.64
C GLU A 76 9.08 -21.89 17.42
#